data_AF-A0A5X4GS45-F1
#
_entry.id   AF-A0A5X4GS45-F1
#
_cell.length_a   1.000
_cell.length_b   1.000
_cell.length_c   1.000
_cell.angle_alpha   90.00
_cell.angle_beta   90.00
_cell.angle_gamma   90.00
#
_symmetry.space_group_name_H-M   'P 1'
#
loop_
_entity.id
_entity.type
_entity.pdbx_description
1 polymer ?
#
loop_
_entity_poly.entity_id
_entity_poly.type
_entity_poly.pdbx_seq_one_letter_code
_entity_poly.pdbx_strand_id
1 'polypeptide(L)'
;MNIDKQALREVAEKATKGPWMLFSDIDTKTFSIHTPRDKRCENVIKWGGFDCQPNAEANAEFIAAFNPKVALALLDELDSA
;
A
#
# COMPACT_ATOMS: atom_id res chain seq x y z
N MET A 1 14.26 -0.93 -18.45
CA MET A 1 12.87 -0.57 -18.11
C MET A 1 12.84 0.94 -17.94
N ASN A 2 11.97 1.65 -18.67
CA ASN A 2 11.80 3.10 -18.48
C ASN A 2 10.64 3.31 -17.49
N ILE A 3 10.89 3.98 -16.37
CA ILE A 3 9.88 4.22 -15.34
C ILE A 3 9.32 5.63 -15.54
N ASP A 4 8.02 5.72 -15.77
CA ASP A 4 7.32 7.01 -15.87
C ASP A 4 7.13 7.60 -14.46
N LYS A 5 8.13 8.37 -14.02
CA LYS A 5 8.12 9.01 -12.69
C LYS A 5 6.96 10.00 -12.51
N GLN A 6 6.56 10.70 -13.58
CA GLN A 6 5.49 11.69 -13.50
C GLN A 6 4.14 10.99 -13.30
N ALA A 7 3.87 9.94 -14.06
CA ALA A 7 2.66 9.12 -13.87
C ALA A 7 2.62 8.50 -12.46
N LEU A 8 3.77 8.03 -11.94
CA LEU A 8 3.86 7.49 -10.57
C LEU A 8 3.57 8.56 -9.50
N ARG A 9 4.08 9.78 -9.68
CA ARG A 9 3.79 10.90 -8.78
C ARG A 9 2.31 11.21 -8.76
N GLU A 10 1.66 11.33 -9.92
CA GLU A 10 0.24 11.65 -10.02
C GLU A 10 -0.67 10.60 -9.35
N VAL A 11 -0.37 9.31 -9.49
CA VAL A 11 -1.17 8.27 -8.83
C VAL A 11 -0.92 8.26 -7.31
N ALA A 12 0.31 8.48 -6.86
CA ALA A 12 0.63 8.59 -5.44
C ALA A 12 -0.01 9.84 -4.81
N GLU A 13 -0.11 10.94 -5.56
CA GLU A 13 -0.80 12.16 -5.15
C GLU A 13 -2.31 11.96 -4.97
N LYS A 14 -2.95 11.14 -5.80
CA LYS A 14 -4.39 10.85 -5.73
C LYS A 14 -4.76 9.77 -4.72
N ALA A 15 -3.82 8.89 -4.38
CA ALA A 15 -4.07 7.78 -3.46
C ALA A 15 -4.36 8.23 -2.02
N THR A 16 -5.03 7.37 -1.25
CA THR A 16 -5.38 7.61 0.16
C THR A 16 -4.15 7.96 0.98
N LYS A 17 -4.18 9.13 1.61
CA LYS A 17 -3.07 9.66 2.39
C LYS A 17 -3.01 9.07 3.79
N GLY A 18 -1.83 9.18 4.39
CA GLY A 18 -1.55 8.74 5.75
C GLY A 18 -0.77 7.43 5.78
N PRO A 19 -0.32 7.02 6.98
CA PRO A 19 0.32 5.72 7.15
C PRO A 19 -0.67 4.62 6.77
N TRP A 20 -0.15 3.61 6.08
CA TRP A 20 -0.88 2.40 5.76
C TRP A 20 -0.40 1.31 6.71
N MET A 21 -1.33 0.49 7.19
CA MET A 21 -1.02 -0.62 8.10
C MET A 21 -1.65 -1.91 7.60
N LEU A 22 -0.95 -3.01 7.83
CA LEU A 22 -1.47 -4.34 7.62
C LEU A 22 -2.64 -4.59 8.60
N PHE A 23 -3.72 -5.11 8.05
CA PHE A 23 -4.77 -5.80 8.78
C PHE A 23 -4.71 -7.28 8.39
N SER A 24 -4.62 -8.14 9.40
CA SER A 24 -4.67 -9.59 9.21
C SER A 24 -5.82 -10.17 10.04
N ASP A 25 -6.63 -10.98 9.38
CA ASP A 25 -7.57 -11.89 10.03
C ASP A 25 -7.03 -13.31 9.86
N ILE A 26 -6.59 -13.90 10.98
CA ILE A 26 -5.96 -15.22 11.00
C ILE A 26 -6.98 -16.32 10.68
N ASP A 27 -8.23 -16.15 11.12
CA ASP A 27 -9.28 -17.15 10.97
C ASP A 27 -9.75 -17.24 9.51
N THR A 28 -9.84 -16.09 8.82
CA THR A 28 -10.21 -16.05 7.40
C THR A 28 -9.01 -16.02 6.46
N LYS A 29 -7.77 -15.96 6.99
CA LYS A 29 -6.52 -15.76 6.23
C LYS A 29 -6.61 -14.56 5.27
N THR A 30 -7.28 -13.51 5.72
CA THR A 30 -7.49 -12.30 4.93
C THR A 30 -6.44 -11.27 5.32
N PHE A 31 -5.77 -10.72 4.32
CA PHE A 31 -4.78 -9.66 4.48
C PHE A 31 -5.26 -8.41 3.73
N SER A 32 -5.33 -7.27 4.40
CA SER A 32 -5.82 -6.00 3.85
C SER A 32 -5.00 -4.83 4.38
N ILE A 33 -5.14 -3.65 3.76
CA ILE A 33 -4.39 -2.46 4.15
C ILE A 33 -5.35 -1.36 4.57
N HIS A 34 -5.10 -0.76 5.74
CA HIS A 34 -5.95 0.23 6.38
C HIS A 34 -5.18 1.50 6.69
N THR A 35 -5.90 2.61 6.94
CA THR A 35 -5.32 3.75 7.66
C THR A 35 -5.57 3.57 9.17
N PRO A 36 -4.69 4.06 10.07
CA PRO A 36 -4.89 3.90 11.52
C PRO A 36 -6.17 4.51 12.10
N ARG A 37 -6.85 5.38 11.34
CA ARG A 37 -8.11 6.00 11.77
C ARG A 37 -9.33 5.19 11.36
N ASP A 38 -9.18 4.21 10.48
CA ASP A 38 -10.28 3.36 10.07
C ASP A 38 -10.57 2.31 11.15
N LYS A 39 -11.79 2.36 11.69
CA LYS A 39 -12.30 1.43 12.71
C LYS A 39 -13.35 0.46 12.14
N ARG A 40 -13.72 0.59 10.86
CA ARG A 40 -14.90 -0.11 10.28
C ARG A 40 -14.76 -0.35 8.77
N CYS A 41 -13.88 -1.27 8.39
CA CYS A 41 -13.95 -1.98 7.11
C CYS A 41 -13.78 -1.11 5.84
N GLU A 42 -13.24 0.11 5.93
CA GLU A 42 -12.90 0.91 4.75
C GLU A 42 -11.43 0.67 4.38
N ASN A 43 -11.14 -0.58 4.01
CA ASN A 43 -9.82 -1.00 3.58
C ASN A 43 -9.35 -0.07 2.45
N VAL A 44 -8.17 0.54 2.61
CA VAL A 44 -7.49 1.28 1.55
C VAL A 44 -7.23 0.36 0.36
N ILE A 45 -6.87 -0.89 0.66
CA ILE A 45 -6.76 -1.97 -0.31
C ILE A 45 -7.43 -3.20 0.30
N LYS A 46 -8.49 -3.69 -0.35
CA LYS A 46 -9.10 -5.01 -0.10
C LYS A 46 -8.80 -5.92 -1.29
N TRP A 47 -8.10 -7.02 -1.06
CA TRP A 47 -7.62 -7.87 -2.16
C TRP A 47 -8.14 -9.29 -2.05
N GLY A 48 -9.30 -9.57 -2.65
CA GLY A 48 -9.87 -10.93 -2.65
C GLY A 48 -9.05 -11.97 -3.45
N GLY A 49 -7.95 -11.59 -4.09
CA GLY A 49 -7.14 -12.45 -4.95
C GLY A 49 -5.91 -13.10 -4.28
N PHE A 50 -5.49 -12.61 -3.11
CA PHE A 50 -4.36 -13.17 -2.37
C PHE A 50 -4.76 -13.98 -1.14
N ASP A 51 -6.06 -14.04 -0.80
CA ASP A 51 -6.54 -14.88 0.28
C ASP A 51 -6.07 -16.33 0.07
N CYS A 52 -5.56 -16.95 1.13
CA CYS A 52 -4.97 -18.29 1.11
C CYS A 52 -3.71 -18.49 0.23
N GLN A 53 -3.06 -17.43 -0.26
CA GLN A 53 -1.76 -17.54 -0.96
C GLN A 53 -0.58 -17.62 0.03
N PRO A 54 0.50 -18.36 -0.29
CA PRO A 54 1.65 -18.52 0.62
C PRO A 54 2.32 -17.22 1.09
N ASN A 55 2.30 -16.16 0.27
CA ASN A 55 3.00 -14.89 0.54
C ASN A 55 2.04 -13.71 0.78
N ALA A 56 0.77 -13.97 1.07
CA ALA A 56 -0.26 -12.94 1.18
C ALA A 56 0.08 -11.87 2.23
N GLU A 57 0.57 -12.30 3.40
CA GLU A 57 1.02 -11.42 4.49
C GLU A 57 2.19 -10.54 4.05
N ALA A 58 3.27 -11.14 3.56
CA ALA A 58 4.47 -10.42 3.12
C ALA A 58 4.17 -9.42 2.00
N ASN A 59 3.27 -9.76 1.06
CA ASN A 59 2.85 -8.85 0.00
C ASN A 59 2.10 -7.63 0.56
N ALA A 60 1.22 -7.86 1.54
CA ALA A 60 0.46 -6.79 2.17
C ALA A 60 1.37 -5.88 3.03
N GLU A 61 2.34 -6.45 3.74
CA GLU A 61 3.38 -5.69 4.45
C GLU A 61 4.21 -4.83 3.51
N PHE A 62 4.66 -5.40 2.39
CA PHE A 62 5.43 -4.66 1.39
C PHE A 62 4.68 -3.44 0.87
N ILE A 63 3.41 -3.59 0.51
CA ILE A 63 2.59 -2.47 -0.01
C ILE A 63 2.27 -1.46 1.08
N ALA A 64 2.00 -1.90 2.32
CA ALA A 64 1.79 -0.98 3.44
C ALA A 64 3.03 -0.13 3.74
N ALA A 65 4.22 -0.74 3.67
CA ALA A 65 5.49 -0.04 3.79
C ALA A 65 5.72 0.91 2.61
N PHE A 66 5.42 0.49 1.37
CA PHE A 66 5.51 1.29 0.16
C PHE A 66 4.24 2.13 -0.11
N ASN A 67 3.74 2.80 0.91
CA ASN A 67 2.57 3.67 0.78
C ASN A 67 2.87 4.94 -0.04
N PRO A 68 1.84 5.72 -0.45
CA PRO A 68 2.01 6.89 -1.31
C PRO A 68 2.95 7.96 -0.74
N LYS A 69 3.02 8.09 0.59
CA LYS A 69 3.96 9.03 1.23
C LYS A 69 5.40 8.61 0.98
N VAL A 70 5.71 7.32 1.15
CA VAL A 70 7.05 6.77 0.89
C VAL A 70 7.39 6.85 -0.59
N ALA A 71 6.44 6.51 -1.47
CA ALA A 71 6.64 6.61 -2.92
C ALA A 71 7.00 8.05 -3.36
N LEU A 72 6.28 9.06 -2.86
CA LEU A 72 6.57 10.46 -3.16
C LEU A 72 7.94 10.89 -2.64
N ALA A 73 8.30 10.51 -1.40
CA ALA A 73 9.60 10.82 -0.83
C ALA A 73 10.75 10.22 -1.66
N LEU A 74 10.62 8.97 -2.12
CA LEU A 74 11.62 8.34 -2.98
C LEU A 74 11.70 9.02 -4.36
N LEU A 75 10.58 9.45 -4.92
CA LEU A 75 10.59 10.23 -6.17
C LEU A 75 11.27 11.59 -5.98
N ASP A 76 11.03 12.28 -4.86
CA ASP A 76 11.71 13.53 -4.51
C ASP A 76 13.24 13.34 -4.38
N GLU A 77 13.69 12.26 -3.74
CA GLU A 77 15.11 11.90 -3.65
C GLU A 77 15.73 11.65 -5.03
N LEU A 78 15.02 10.93 -5.90
CA LEU A 78 15.48 10.59 -7.26
C LEU A 78 15.49 11.76 -8.24
N ASP A 79 14.72 12.80 -7.98
CA ASP A 79 14.70 14.03 -8.80
C ASP A 79 15.69 15.08 -8.26
N SER A 80 16.17 14.91 -7.02
CA SER A 80 17.20 15.75 -6.40
C SER A 80 18.64 15.29 -6.67
N ALA A 81 18.82 14.11 -7.27
CA ALA A 81 20.10 13.50 -7.62
C ALA A 81 20.48 13.75 -9.09
#